data_AF-A0A1M5B4D2-F1
#
_entry.id   AF-A0A1M5B4D2-F1
#
_cell.length_a   1.000
_cell.length_b   1.000
_cell.length_c   1.000
_cell.angle_alpha   90.00
_cell.angle_beta   90.00
_cell.angle_gamma   90.00
#
_symmetry.space_group_name_H-M   'P 1'
#
loop_
_entity.id
_entity.type
_entity.pdbx_description
1 polymer ?
#
loop_
_entity_poly.entity_id
_entity_poly.type
_entity_poly.pdbx_seq_one_letter_code
_entity_poly.pdbx_strand_id
1 'polypeptide(L)'
;MQRWFKEDLKNFQVISIFDLLMGYLKEGRLQLDRSLRPETTTFHDSCHYGRRSLKAFGRGYFEEGRWIIRQCCADVVEMYPNREGNYCCGAGGGVWSLPFHEERVFHGRFKARQIRNCGAKRVVVSCHNCRDQLKKSLCKEYDLDVDVVYLWELLAESLVMPGRRIRGVSV
;
A
#
# COMPACT_ATOMS: atom_id res chain seq x y z
N MET A 1 -19.03 -7.64 -13.59
CA MET A 1 -19.25 -6.71 -14.73
C MET A 1 -19.19 -7.41 -16.08
N GLN A 2 -18.08 -8.08 -16.45
CA GLN A 2 -17.96 -8.73 -17.78
C GLN A 2 -19.02 -9.80 -18.12
N ARG A 3 -19.76 -10.36 -17.14
CA ARG A 3 -20.86 -11.30 -17.40
C ARG A 3 -22.22 -10.61 -17.60
N TRP A 4 -22.45 -9.48 -16.92
CA TRP A 4 -23.79 -8.89 -16.75
C TRP A 4 -23.93 -7.49 -17.33
N PHE A 5 -22.82 -6.77 -17.51
CA PHE A 5 -22.75 -5.35 -17.88
C PHE A 5 -21.69 -5.14 -18.98
N LYS A 6 -21.69 -6.01 -20.00
CA LYS A 6 -20.67 -5.98 -21.07
C LYS A 6 -20.73 -4.70 -21.88
N GLU A 7 -21.94 -4.22 -22.18
CA GLU A 7 -22.13 -3.03 -23.01
C GLU A 7 -21.75 -1.76 -22.25
N ASP A 8 -22.08 -1.69 -20.96
CA ASP A 8 -21.74 -0.54 -20.11
C ASP A 8 -20.22 -0.34 -20.01
N LEU A 9 -19.45 -1.43 -19.97
CA LEU A 9 -17.98 -1.39 -19.93
C LEU A 9 -17.35 -0.75 -21.20
N LYS A 10 -18.11 -0.52 -22.27
CA LYS A 10 -17.64 0.23 -23.44
C LYS A 10 -17.71 1.75 -23.23
N ASN A 11 -18.52 2.22 -22.29
CA ASN A 11 -18.80 3.64 -22.08
C ASN A 11 -17.90 4.28 -21.02
N PHE A 12 -17.17 3.49 -20.24
CA PHE A 12 -16.25 4.00 -19.24
C PHE A 12 -15.01 3.11 -19.09
N GLN A 13 -13.89 3.74 -18.79
CA GLN A 13 -12.64 3.04 -18.51
C GLN A 13 -12.53 2.77 -17.01
N VAL A 14 -12.23 1.52 -16.65
CA VAL A 14 -11.86 1.15 -15.28
C VAL A 14 -10.34 1.09 -15.20
N ILE A 15 -9.75 1.95 -14.39
CA ILE A 15 -8.32 1.98 -14.13
C ILE A 15 -8.04 1.65 -12.67
N SER A 16 -6.91 1.00 -12.41
CA SER A 16 -6.47 0.82 -11.03
C SER A 16 -5.90 2.12 -10.48
N ILE A 17 -5.90 2.25 -9.15
CA ILE A 17 -5.22 3.37 -8.48
C ILE A 17 -3.72 3.40 -8.82
N PHE A 18 -3.10 2.24 -9.05
CA PHE A 18 -1.70 2.16 -9.45
C PHE A 18 -1.47 2.78 -10.82
N ASP A 19 -2.28 2.39 -11.81
CA ASP A 19 -2.17 2.92 -13.18
C ASP A 19 -2.43 4.43 -13.20
N LEU A 20 -3.42 4.90 -12.43
CA LEU A 20 -3.73 6.33 -12.31
C LEU A 20 -2.56 7.12 -11.73
N LEU A 21 -2.01 6.69 -10.59
CA LEU A 21 -0.89 7.39 -9.93
C LEU A 21 0.39 7.34 -10.79
N MET A 22 0.65 6.20 -11.43
CA MET A 22 1.77 6.09 -12.37
C MET A 22 1.60 7.00 -13.58
N GLY A 23 0.38 7.12 -14.13
CA GLY A 23 0.07 8.05 -15.22
C GLY A 23 0.39 9.48 -14.82
N TYR A 24 -0.14 9.93 -13.68
CA TYR A 24 0.12 11.28 -13.16
C TYR A 24 1.61 11.58 -12.96
N LEU A 25 2.38 10.62 -12.46
CA LEU A 25 3.83 10.78 -12.27
C LEU A 25 4.60 10.79 -13.59
N LYS A 26 4.29 9.88 -14.52
CA LYS A 26 4.96 9.79 -15.83
C LYS A 26 4.64 10.97 -16.74
N GLU A 27 3.43 11.50 -16.65
CA GLU A 27 2.98 12.70 -17.37
C GLU A 27 3.54 13.99 -16.77
N GLY A 28 4.28 13.93 -15.65
CA GLY A 28 4.82 15.11 -14.96
C GLY A 28 3.77 16.00 -14.30
N ARG A 29 2.53 15.49 -14.12
CA ARG A 29 1.43 16.24 -13.48
C ARG A 29 1.61 16.42 -11.99
N LEU A 30 2.44 15.56 -11.38
CA LEU A 30 2.79 15.61 -9.97
C LEU A 30 4.30 15.72 -9.84
N GLN A 31 4.76 16.70 -9.07
CA GLN A 31 6.15 16.84 -8.66
C GLN A 31 6.29 16.38 -7.22
N LEU A 32 7.24 15.47 -6.98
CA LEU A 32 7.48 14.89 -5.67
C LEU A 32 8.87 15.29 -5.15
N ASP A 33 8.97 15.46 -3.84
CA ASP A 33 10.24 15.66 -3.14
C ASP A 33 10.46 14.50 -2.17
N ARG A 34 11.46 13.67 -2.48
CA ARG A 34 11.83 12.48 -1.71
C ARG A 34 12.41 12.82 -0.33
N SER A 35 12.90 14.05 -0.13
CA SER A 35 13.43 14.52 1.15
C SER A 35 12.33 14.75 2.19
N LEU A 36 11.07 14.93 1.75
CA LEU A 36 9.94 15.10 2.65
C LEU A 36 9.65 13.83 3.46
N ARG A 37 10.10 12.66 3.01
CA ARG A 37 9.83 11.35 3.63
C ARG A 37 11.13 10.55 3.81
N PRO A 38 11.94 10.91 4.82
CA PRO A 38 13.24 10.28 5.06
C PRO A 38 13.14 8.92 5.77
N GLU A 39 11.98 8.53 6.29
CA GLU A 39 11.84 7.30 7.07
C GLU A 39 11.95 6.05 6.18
N THR A 40 12.67 5.02 6.67
CA THR A 40 12.77 3.72 6.01
C THR A 40 11.38 3.14 5.75
N THR A 41 11.04 2.99 4.47
CA THR A 41 9.68 2.67 4.04
C THR A 41 9.64 1.31 3.36
N THR A 42 8.55 0.56 3.54
CA THR A 42 8.34 -0.71 2.83
C THR A 42 6.96 -0.76 2.19
N PHE A 43 6.83 -1.55 1.11
CA PHE A 43 5.56 -1.77 0.44
C PHE A 43 4.96 -3.12 0.85
N HIS A 44 3.72 -3.09 1.33
CA HIS A 44 2.94 -4.29 1.59
C HIS A 44 2.19 -4.73 0.33
N ASP A 45 2.65 -5.81 -0.29
CA ASP A 45 1.96 -6.48 -1.39
C ASP A 45 0.59 -7.01 -0.93
N SER A 46 -0.45 -6.21 -1.14
CA SER A 46 -1.82 -6.56 -0.73
C SER A 46 -2.33 -7.72 -1.57
N CYS A 47 -2.82 -8.79 -0.93
CA CYS A 47 -3.25 -10.00 -1.64
C CYS A 47 -4.35 -9.76 -2.68
N HIS A 48 -5.19 -8.74 -2.48
CA HIS A 48 -6.23 -8.34 -3.43
C HIS A 48 -5.61 -7.79 -4.74
N TYR A 49 -4.64 -6.87 -4.62
CA TYR A 49 -4.00 -6.25 -5.77
C TYR A 49 -2.90 -7.11 -6.39
N GLY A 50 -2.26 -7.98 -5.61
CA GLY A 50 -1.29 -8.95 -6.09
C GLY A 50 -1.98 -10.19 -6.67
N ARG A 51 -2.19 -11.20 -5.81
CA ARG A 51 -2.67 -12.53 -6.22
C ARG A 51 -4.06 -12.54 -6.84
N ARG A 52 -5.03 -11.81 -6.27
CA ARG A 52 -6.41 -11.82 -6.81
C ARG A 52 -6.48 -11.12 -8.17
N SER A 53 -5.83 -9.97 -8.35
CA SER A 53 -5.75 -9.32 -9.67
C SER A 53 -4.99 -10.18 -10.67
N LEU A 54 -3.88 -10.82 -10.28
CA LEU A 54 -3.15 -11.75 -11.15
C LEU A 54 -4.05 -12.89 -11.65
N LYS A 55 -4.80 -13.53 -10.74
CA LYS A 55 -5.75 -14.59 -11.09
C LYS A 55 -6.91 -14.10 -11.95
N ALA A 56 -7.44 -12.90 -11.69
CA ALA A 56 -8.64 -12.40 -12.35
C ALA A 56 -8.36 -11.74 -13.72
N PHE A 57 -7.17 -11.12 -13.88
CA PHE A 57 -6.86 -10.24 -15.00
C PHE A 57 -5.52 -10.55 -15.66
N GLY A 58 -4.78 -11.57 -15.20
CA GLY A 58 -3.44 -11.89 -15.70
C GLY A 58 -2.35 -10.89 -15.29
N ARG A 59 -2.69 -9.90 -14.44
CA ARG A 59 -1.79 -8.85 -13.96
C ARG A 59 -1.95 -8.61 -12.47
N GLY A 60 -0.85 -8.72 -11.71
CA GLY A 60 -0.78 -8.35 -10.30
C GLY A 60 0.01 -7.05 -10.11
N TYR A 61 -0.41 -6.21 -9.17
CA TYR A 61 0.22 -4.92 -8.88
C TYR A 61 1.29 -5.06 -7.80
N PHE A 62 2.46 -5.56 -8.21
CA PHE A 62 3.60 -5.77 -7.33
C PHE A 62 4.68 -4.71 -7.57
N GLU A 63 5.13 -4.58 -8.82
CA GLU A 63 6.19 -3.64 -9.18
C GLU A 63 5.69 -2.21 -9.25
N GLU A 64 4.42 -2.00 -9.60
CA GLU A 64 3.81 -0.69 -9.70
C GLU A 64 3.81 0.03 -8.34
N GLY A 65 3.45 -0.68 -7.26
CA GLY A 65 3.52 -0.14 -5.91
C GLY A 65 4.95 0.23 -5.52
N ARG A 66 5.91 -0.64 -5.79
CA ARG A 66 7.34 -0.40 -5.54
C ARG A 66 7.87 0.80 -6.32
N TRP A 67 7.50 0.91 -7.58
CA TRP A 67 7.90 2.00 -8.44
C TRP A 67 7.36 3.33 -7.91
N ILE A 68 6.07 3.39 -7.53
CA ILE A 68 5.45 4.60 -6.97
C ILE A 68 6.15 5.02 -5.67
N ILE A 69 6.36 4.10 -4.71
CA ILE A 69 6.97 4.49 -3.42
C ILE A 69 8.42 4.94 -3.56
N ARG A 70 9.17 4.44 -4.56
CA ARG A 70 10.53 4.92 -4.86
C ARG A 70 10.56 6.34 -5.40
N GLN A 71 9.45 6.84 -5.96
CA GLN A 71 9.34 8.26 -6.33
C GLN A 71 9.07 9.15 -5.10
N CYS A 72 8.55 8.56 -4.01
CA CYS A 72 8.14 9.28 -2.81
C CYS A 72 9.22 9.28 -1.71
N CYS A 73 10.01 8.21 -1.61
CA CYS A 73 10.96 8.01 -0.50
C CYS A 73 12.38 7.75 -1.01
N ALA A 74 13.38 8.16 -0.22
CA ALA A 74 14.78 7.86 -0.50
C ALA A 74 15.15 6.41 -0.13
N ASP A 75 14.69 5.95 1.04
CA ASP A 75 15.04 4.64 1.60
C ASP A 75 13.84 3.67 1.57
N VAL A 76 13.95 2.64 0.75
CA VAL A 76 12.91 1.63 0.55
C VAL A 76 13.46 0.22 0.78
N VAL A 77 12.89 -0.49 1.73
CA VAL A 77 13.26 -1.88 2.08
C VAL A 77 12.15 -2.86 1.75
N GLU A 78 12.52 -4.09 1.43
CA GLU A 78 11.58 -5.17 1.12
C GLU A 78 11.24 -6.01 2.35
N MET A 79 10.00 -6.45 2.42
CA MET A 79 9.62 -7.57 3.28
C MET A 79 10.07 -8.89 2.63
N TYR A 80 10.30 -9.92 3.44
CA TYR A 80 10.49 -11.29 2.96
C TYR A 80 9.53 -12.25 3.66
N PRO A 81 8.82 -13.13 2.93
CA PRO A 81 8.68 -13.17 1.47
C PRO A 81 7.87 -11.99 0.90
N ASN A 82 8.09 -11.62 -0.36
CA ASN A 82 7.35 -10.53 -1.03
C ASN A 82 6.58 -11.02 -2.26
N ARG A 83 5.92 -10.09 -2.96
CA ARG A 83 5.12 -10.30 -4.16
C ARG A 83 4.03 -11.35 -3.92
N GLU A 84 3.93 -12.35 -4.78
CA GLU A 84 2.99 -13.46 -4.64
C GLU A 84 3.19 -14.25 -3.34
N GLY A 85 4.44 -14.35 -2.86
CA GLY A 85 4.77 -15.03 -1.60
C GLY A 85 4.41 -14.25 -0.34
N ASN A 86 4.00 -12.98 -0.46
CA ASN A 86 3.74 -12.13 0.70
C ASN A 86 2.59 -12.67 1.58
N TYR A 87 2.77 -12.60 2.89
CA TYR A 87 1.75 -13.04 3.85
C TYR A 87 0.50 -12.15 3.80
N CYS A 88 -0.68 -12.75 4.01
CA CYS A 88 -1.92 -12.00 4.20
C CYS A 88 -1.86 -11.22 5.52
N CYS A 89 -2.56 -10.09 5.60
CA CYS A 89 -2.70 -9.35 6.87
C CYS A 89 -3.70 -10.03 7.83
N GLY A 90 -4.61 -10.86 7.31
CA GLY A 90 -5.66 -11.57 8.06
C GLY A 90 -7.08 -10.98 7.92
N ALA A 91 -7.24 -9.76 7.41
CA ALA A 91 -8.52 -9.05 7.37
C ALA A 91 -9.36 -9.22 6.09
N GLY A 92 -8.86 -9.98 5.10
CA GLY A 92 -9.57 -10.20 3.83
C GLY A 92 -10.82 -11.07 3.97
N GLY A 93 -11.61 -11.20 2.90
CA GLY A 93 -12.72 -12.16 2.84
C GLY A 93 -13.91 -11.88 3.76
N GLY A 94 -14.03 -10.65 4.28
CA GLY A 94 -15.08 -10.28 5.25
C GLY A 94 -14.70 -10.51 6.71
N VAL A 95 -13.53 -11.12 6.98
CA VAL A 95 -13.09 -11.49 8.34
C VAL A 95 -12.91 -10.26 9.24
N TRP A 96 -12.56 -9.09 8.70
CA TRP A 96 -12.49 -7.86 9.48
C TRP A 96 -13.82 -7.46 10.12
N SER A 97 -14.93 -7.65 9.41
CA SER A 97 -16.27 -7.23 9.83
C SER A 97 -17.02 -8.29 10.65
N LEU A 98 -16.46 -9.50 10.74
CA LEU A 98 -17.04 -10.65 11.44
C LEU A 98 -16.34 -10.84 12.80
N PRO A 99 -16.95 -11.58 13.75
CA PRO A 99 -16.42 -11.75 15.11
C PRO A 99 -15.25 -12.75 15.19
N PHE A 100 -14.31 -12.69 14.24
CA PHE A 100 -13.12 -13.56 14.17
C PHE A 100 -11.85 -12.79 14.57
N HIS A 101 -11.94 -12.01 15.65
CA HIS A 101 -10.82 -11.16 16.07
C HIS A 101 -9.59 -12.01 16.42
N GLU A 102 -9.77 -13.04 17.24
CA GLU A 102 -8.67 -13.87 17.74
C GLU A 102 -7.95 -14.61 16.61
N GLU A 103 -8.69 -15.20 15.67
CA GLU A 103 -8.15 -15.94 14.53
C GLU A 103 -7.41 -15.01 13.57
N ARG A 104 -7.96 -13.82 13.34
CA ARG A 104 -7.35 -12.79 12.50
C ARG A 104 -6.05 -12.27 13.10
N VAL A 105 -6.03 -11.99 14.41
CA VAL A 105 -4.81 -11.57 15.13
C VAL A 105 -3.79 -12.69 15.16
N PHE A 106 -4.22 -13.92 15.45
CA PHE A 106 -3.36 -15.10 15.44
C PHE A 106 -2.69 -15.27 14.07
N HIS A 107 -3.43 -15.30 12.97
CA HIS A 107 -2.85 -15.36 11.62
C HIS A 107 -1.91 -14.17 11.34
N GLY A 108 -2.30 -12.97 11.79
CA GLY A 108 -1.54 -11.74 11.65
C GLY A 108 -0.11 -11.78 12.23
N ARG A 109 0.19 -12.71 13.15
CA ARG A 109 1.55 -12.88 13.73
C ARG A 109 2.66 -13.04 12.69
N PHE A 110 2.36 -13.70 11.57
CA PHE A 110 3.32 -13.87 10.47
C PHE A 110 3.63 -12.52 9.80
N LYS A 111 2.59 -11.71 9.58
CA LYS A 111 2.73 -10.36 9.04
C LYS A 111 3.45 -9.43 10.02
N ALA A 112 3.10 -9.48 11.30
CA ALA A 112 3.75 -8.69 12.34
C ALA A 112 5.25 -8.99 12.43
N ARG A 113 5.63 -10.27 12.43
CA ARG A 113 7.03 -10.72 12.38
C ARG A 113 7.74 -10.22 11.11
N GLN A 114 7.08 -10.33 9.98
CA GLN A 114 7.63 -9.88 8.71
C GLN A 114 7.90 -8.36 8.68
N ILE A 115 6.97 -7.55 9.21
CA ILE A 115 7.14 -6.10 9.35
C ILE A 115 8.32 -5.81 10.28
N ARG A 116 8.39 -6.46 11.44
CA ARG A 116 9.51 -6.29 12.38
C ARG A 116 10.86 -6.62 11.75
N ASN A 117 10.93 -7.73 11.00
CA ASN A 117 12.18 -8.21 10.41
C ASN A 117 12.70 -7.32 9.27
N CYS A 118 11.83 -6.59 8.56
CA CYS A 118 12.28 -5.72 7.48
C CYS A 118 12.87 -4.38 7.96
N GLY A 119 12.68 -4.03 9.23
CA GLY A 119 13.24 -2.81 9.83
C GLY A 119 12.60 -1.50 9.37
N ALA A 120 11.54 -1.54 8.56
CA ALA A 120 10.85 -0.34 8.11
C ALA A 120 10.17 0.40 9.28
N LYS A 121 10.23 1.73 9.25
CA LYS A 121 9.47 2.62 10.14
C LYS A 121 8.12 3.03 9.57
N ARG A 122 7.94 2.85 8.25
CA ARG A 122 6.66 3.09 7.58
C ARG A 122 6.29 1.92 6.65
N VAL A 123 5.04 1.46 6.75
CA VAL A 123 4.46 0.43 5.90
C VAL A 123 3.39 1.04 5.00
N VAL A 124 3.61 0.96 3.70
CA VAL A 124 2.68 1.47 2.68
C VAL A 124 1.76 0.35 2.23
N VAL A 125 0.46 0.59 2.28
CA VAL A 125 -0.58 -0.35 1.84
C VAL A 125 -1.45 0.27 0.74
N SER A 126 -2.02 -0.57 -0.12
CA SER A 126 -2.99 -0.14 -1.14
C SER A 126 -4.42 -0.60 -0.85
N CYS A 127 -4.61 -1.47 0.13
CA CYS A 127 -5.89 -2.09 0.47
C CYS A 127 -6.41 -1.59 1.81
N HIS A 128 -7.69 -1.22 1.88
CA HIS A 128 -8.34 -0.71 3.09
C HIS A 128 -8.32 -1.73 4.25
N ASN A 129 -8.63 -2.99 3.97
CA ASN A 129 -8.55 -4.05 4.98
C ASN A 129 -7.13 -4.23 5.51
N CYS A 130 -6.11 -4.08 4.67
CA CYS A 130 -4.72 -4.14 5.11
C CYS A 130 -4.39 -2.96 6.04
N ARG A 131 -4.81 -1.73 5.69
CA ARG A 131 -4.57 -0.56 6.56
C ARG A 131 -5.22 -0.74 7.92
N ASP A 132 -6.49 -1.08 7.95
CA ASP A 132 -7.23 -1.22 9.21
C ASP A 132 -6.67 -2.37 10.06
N GLN A 133 -6.35 -3.50 9.44
CA GLN A 133 -5.73 -4.63 10.12
C GLN A 133 -4.38 -4.29 10.74
N LEU A 134 -3.49 -3.66 9.97
CA LEU A 134 -2.17 -3.33 10.45
C LEU A 134 -2.26 -2.20 11.49
N LYS A 135 -2.87 -1.08 11.12
CA LYS A 135 -2.88 0.16 11.93
C LYS A 135 -3.72 0.03 13.20
N LYS A 136 -4.92 -0.55 13.12
CA LYS A 136 -5.87 -0.58 14.25
C LYS A 136 -5.76 -1.86 15.09
N SER A 137 -5.11 -2.90 14.59
CA SER A 137 -5.00 -4.20 15.30
C SER A 137 -3.54 -4.62 15.46
N LEU A 138 -2.87 -5.11 14.41
CA LEU A 138 -1.56 -5.76 14.58
C LEU A 138 -0.47 -4.86 15.18
N CYS A 139 -0.49 -3.54 14.92
CA CYS A 139 0.44 -2.62 15.57
C CYS A 139 0.29 -2.61 17.09
N LYS A 140 -0.94 -2.70 17.61
CA LYS A 140 -1.22 -2.75 19.05
C LYS A 140 -1.00 -4.15 19.63
N GLU A 141 -1.53 -5.18 18.97
CA GLU A 141 -1.49 -6.56 19.48
C GLU A 141 -0.08 -7.16 19.52
N TYR A 142 0.85 -6.62 18.71
CA TYR A 142 2.22 -7.12 18.61
C TYR A 142 3.28 -6.04 18.86
N ASP A 143 2.91 -4.88 19.42
CA ASP A 143 3.82 -3.76 19.72
C ASP A 143 4.74 -3.41 18.53
N LEU A 144 4.14 -3.12 17.37
CA LEU A 144 4.88 -2.70 16.19
C LEU A 144 5.02 -1.18 16.17
N ASP A 145 6.26 -0.71 16.33
CA ASP A 145 6.65 0.69 16.16
C ASP A 145 6.80 1.04 14.68
N VAL A 146 5.68 1.04 13.95
CA VAL A 146 5.60 1.41 12.53
C VAL A 146 4.38 2.28 12.26
N ASP A 147 4.54 3.28 11.39
CA ASP A 147 3.42 4.01 10.82
C ASP A 147 2.86 3.27 9.60
N VAL A 148 1.54 3.25 9.46
CA VAL A 148 0.85 2.57 8.36
C VAL A 148 0.04 3.60 7.59
N VAL A 149 0.36 3.75 6.30
CA VAL A 149 -0.26 4.74 5.42
C VAL A 149 -0.71 4.12 4.11
N TYR A 150 -1.72 4.71 3.49
CA TYR A 150 -2.08 4.38 2.13
C TYR A 150 -1.03 4.85 1.12
N LEU A 151 -0.99 4.18 -0.03
CA LEU A 151 -0.14 4.57 -1.16
C LEU A 151 -0.41 6.02 -1.63
N TRP A 152 -1.67 6.43 -1.69
CA TRP A 152 -2.04 7.81 -2.05
C TRP A 152 -1.84 8.81 -0.91
N GLU A 153 -1.89 8.37 0.36
CA GLU A 153 -1.51 9.21 1.50
C GLU A 153 0.00 9.55 1.40
N LEU A 154 0.86 8.54 1.20
CA LEU A 154 2.30 8.75 1.02
C LEU A 154 2.63 9.67 -0.18
N LEU A 155 1.93 9.47 -1.30
CA LEU A 155 2.14 10.31 -2.47
C LEU A 155 1.73 11.76 -2.19
N ALA A 156 0.55 11.99 -1.61
CA ALA A 156 0.07 13.33 -1.28
C ALA A 156 1.00 14.05 -0.30
N GLU A 157 1.54 13.29 0.65
CA GLU A 157 2.50 13.74 1.62
C GLU A 157 3.84 14.20 1.00
N SER A 158 4.23 13.58 -0.13
CA SER A 158 5.46 13.85 -0.87
C SER A 158 5.31 14.92 -1.96
N LEU A 159 4.11 15.50 -2.13
CA LEU A 159 3.85 16.53 -3.15
C LEU A 159 4.57 17.84 -2.82
N VAL A 160 5.22 18.40 -3.84
CA VAL A 160 5.67 19.80 -3.85
C VAL A 160 4.45 20.69 -4.02
N MET A 161 4.09 21.43 -2.98
CA MET A 161 2.91 22.30 -2.97
C MET A 161 3.33 23.77 -3.01
N PRO A 162 2.70 24.61 -3.85
CA PRO A 162 2.94 26.05 -3.83
C PRO A 162 2.68 26.62 -2.43
N GLY A 163 3.68 27.29 -1.85
CA GLY A 163 3.56 27.95 -0.54
C GLY A 163 3.65 27.04 0.69
N ARG A 164 3.85 25.72 0.54
CA ARG A 164 4.09 24.83 1.68
C ARG A 164 5.53 25.02 2.16
N ARG A 165 5.72 25.82 3.22
CA ARG A 165 6.99 25.88 3.95
C ARG A 165 7.36 24.47 4.38
N ILE A 166 8.45 23.95 3.83
CA ILE A 166 9.10 22.72 4.29
C ILE A 166 9.48 22.99 5.74
N ARG A 167 9.01 22.17 6.68
CA ARG A 167 9.48 22.25 8.08
C ARG A 167 11.00 22.05 8.06
N GLY A 168 11.75 23.15 8.21
CA GLY A 168 13.21 23.14 8.30
C GLY A 168 13.99 23.59 7.06
N VAL A 169 13.35 24.01 5.96
CA VAL A 169 14.07 24.64 4.84
C VAL A 169 13.35 25.90 4.40
N SER A 170 13.97 27.03 4.71
CA SER A 170 13.64 28.34 4.16
C SER A 170 14.03 28.40 2.70
N VAL A 171 13.05 28.57 1.82
CA VAL A 171 13.24 29.21 0.51
C VAL A 171 12.61 30.59 0.59
#